data_AF-A0A4Z2E306-F1
#
_entry.id   AF-A0A4Z2E306-F1
#
_cell.length_a   1.000
_cell.length_b   1.000
_cell.length_c   1.000
_cell.angle_alpha   90.00
_cell.angle_beta   90.00
_cell.angle_gamma   90.00
#
_symmetry.space_group_name_H-M   'P 1'
#
loop_
_entity.id
_entity.type
_entity.pdbx_description
1 polymer ?
#
loop_
_entity_poly.entity_id
_entity_poly.type
_entity_poly.pdbx_seq_one_letter_code
_entity_poly.pdbx_strand_id
1 'polypeptide(L)'
;MDFQKLLFDVGNALSKDEVKALAFLCTDILNRNLASVESAGDLFSRLGDQNHLSAERPDLLTELLLIIKRYKLISDLKLSDGASTSSSLVSPYRKLLYNLSEEITEENLEHSTLEVFLEMEHMGRISDTNLKLLEEIFDKVCPMLKVKIDRFKALQGKRREQ
;
A
#
# COMPACT_ATOMS: atom_id res chain seq x y z
N MET A 1 16.28 15.34 15.43
CA MET A 1 15.46 14.23 15.96
C MET A 1 16.16 12.94 15.60
N ASP A 2 16.26 12.00 16.52
CA ASP A 2 16.72 10.66 16.17
C ASP A 2 15.66 9.99 15.27
N PHE A 3 16.03 9.68 14.03
CA PHE A 3 15.12 9.06 13.07
C PHE A 3 14.68 7.67 13.54
N GLN A 4 15.52 6.95 14.28
CA GLN A 4 15.15 5.65 14.85
C GLN A 4 14.05 5.80 15.91
N LYS A 5 14.11 6.86 16.73
CA LYS A 5 13.04 7.18 17.67
C LYS A 5 11.72 7.49 16.93
N LEU A 6 11.78 8.23 15.83
CA LEU A 6 10.60 8.50 15.00
C LEU A 6 9.98 7.20 14.47
N LEU A 7 10.78 6.30 13.90
CA LEU A 7 10.31 5.01 13.40
C LEU A 7 9.69 4.15 14.50
N PHE A 8 10.27 4.18 15.70
CA PHE A 8 9.73 3.49 16.86
C PHE A 8 8.37 4.07 17.30
N ASP A 9 8.26 5.40 17.39
CA ASP A 9 7.02 6.07 17.75
C ASP A 9 5.90 5.82 16.72
N VAL A 10 6.24 5.83 15.43
CA VAL A 10 5.33 5.41 14.35
C VAL A 10 4.92 3.96 14.55
N GLY A 11 5.88 3.05 14.72
CA GLY A 11 5.63 1.62 14.83
C GLY A 11 4.68 1.28 15.99
N ASN A 12 4.83 1.96 17.13
CA ASN A 12 3.94 1.79 18.28
C ASN A 12 2.55 2.38 18.08
N ALA A 13 2.42 3.37 17.20
CA ALA A 13 1.13 4.00 16.90
C ALA A 13 0.30 3.20 15.87
N LEU A 14 0.93 2.27 15.14
CA LEU A 14 0.29 1.45 14.11
C LEU A 14 -0.31 0.17 14.69
N SER A 15 -1.52 -0.15 14.25
CA SER A 15 -2.15 -1.45 14.54
C SER A 15 -1.51 -2.58 13.74
N LYS A 16 -1.76 -3.84 14.12
CA LYS A 16 -1.29 -5.00 13.36
C LYS A 16 -1.78 -5.00 11.91
N ASP A 17 -3.03 -4.59 11.69
CA ASP A 17 -3.62 -4.54 10.35
C ASP A 17 -3.04 -3.38 9.53
N GLU A 18 -2.76 -2.24 10.17
CA GLU A 18 -2.06 -1.13 9.52
C GLU A 18 -0.63 -1.56 9.11
N VAL A 19 0.08 -2.31 9.96
CA VAL A 19 1.42 -2.86 9.61
C VAL A 19 1.32 -3.82 8.42
N LYS A 20 0.31 -4.70 8.38
CA LYS A 20 0.05 -5.57 7.23
C LYS A 20 -0.27 -4.78 5.97
N ALA A 21 -1.06 -3.72 6.07
CA ALA A 21 -1.37 -2.83 4.95
C ALA A 21 -0.11 -2.13 4.43
N LEU A 22 0.76 -1.62 5.33
CA LEU A 22 2.04 -1.03 4.92
C LEU A 22 2.95 -2.04 4.24
N ALA A 23 3.05 -3.25 4.79
CA ALA A 23 3.77 -4.34 4.15
C ALA A 23 3.22 -4.60 2.74
N PHE A 24 1.91 -4.80 2.59
CA PHE A 24 1.27 -4.99 1.29
C PHE A 24 1.64 -3.88 0.28
N LEU A 25 1.54 -2.61 0.68
CA LEU A 25 1.87 -1.46 -0.17
C LEU A 25 3.35 -1.44 -0.62
N CYS A 26 4.25 -1.98 0.21
CA CYS A 26 5.68 -2.06 -0.08
C CYS A 26 6.12 -3.31 -0.86
N THR A 27 5.20 -4.20 -1.25
CA THR A 27 5.54 -5.49 -1.89
C THR A 27 6.41 -5.32 -3.14
N ASP A 28 6.07 -4.38 -4.02
CA ASP A 28 6.81 -4.10 -5.27
C ASP A 28 8.17 -3.43 -4.99
N ILE A 29 8.27 -2.69 -3.88
CA ILE A 29 9.47 -1.95 -3.49
C ILE A 29 10.50 -2.94 -2.94
N LEU A 30 10.06 -3.83 -2.05
CA LEU A 30 10.93 -4.77 -1.35
C LEU A 30 11.31 -5.99 -2.20
N ASN A 31 10.61 -6.23 -3.33
CA ASN A 31 10.80 -7.38 -4.24
C ASN A 31 10.87 -8.72 -3.50
N ARG A 32 10.15 -8.85 -2.37
CA ARG A 32 10.17 -10.03 -1.49
C ARG A 32 8.77 -10.33 -1.00
N ASN A 33 8.53 -11.59 -0.66
CA ASN A 33 7.32 -11.98 0.04
C ASN A 33 7.35 -11.41 1.47
N LEU A 34 6.42 -10.48 1.75
CA LEU A 34 6.31 -9.78 3.03
C LEU A 34 5.45 -10.52 4.06
N ALA A 35 5.06 -11.76 3.78
CA ALA A 35 4.40 -12.65 4.75
C ALA A 35 5.24 -12.88 6.02
N SER A 36 6.54 -12.57 6.01
CA SER A 36 7.44 -12.65 7.16
C SER A 36 7.55 -11.37 8.00
N VAL A 37 6.86 -10.28 7.62
CA VAL A 37 6.90 -9.03 8.38
C VAL A 37 6.01 -9.16 9.60
N GLU A 38 6.62 -9.38 10.77
CA GLU A 38 5.91 -9.58 12.04
C GLU A 38 5.62 -8.26 12.79
N SER A 39 6.32 -7.18 12.45
CA SER A 39 6.20 -5.88 13.12
C SER A 39 6.56 -4.70 12.21
N ALA A 40 6.12 -3.50 12.62
CA ALA A 40 6.51 -2.25 11.95
C ALA A 40 8.04 -2.04 11.95
N GLY A 41 8.72 -2.42 13.03
CA GLY A 41 10.18 -2.32 13.14
C GLY A 41 10.92 -3.18 12.11
N ASP A 42 10.47 -4.43 11.90
CA ASP A 42 11.01 -5.29 10.85
C ASP A 42 10.78 -4.69 9.46
N LEU A 43 9.57 -4.19 9.18
CA LEU A 43 9.27 -3.50 7.91
C LEU A 43 10.21 -2.32 7.66
N PHE A 44 10.35 -1.42 8.65
CA PHE A 44 11.18 -0.23 8.51
C PHE A 44 12.67 -0.56 8.39
N SER A 45 13.13 -1.61 9.08
CA SER A 45 14.52 -2.08 8.96
C SER A 45 14.80 -2.57 7.55
N ARG A 46 13.91 -3.37 6.96
CA ARG A 46 14.04 -3.86 5.57
C ARG A 46 14.00 -2.72 4.54
N LEU A 47 13.15 -1.71 4.75
CA LEU A 47 13.10 -0.53 3.89
C LEU A 47 14.38 0.31 4.01
N GLY A 48 14.94 0.40 5.22
CA GLY A 48 16.22 1.07 5.48
C GLY A 48 17.40 0.35 4.81
N ASP A 49 17.45 -0.97 4.92
CA ASP A 49 18.51 -1.81 4.32
C ASP A 49 18.56 -1.68 2.78
N GLN A 50 17.42 -1.42 2.15
CA GLN A 50 17.31 -1.17 0.71
C GLN A 50 17.40 0.32 0.32
N ASN A 51 17.75 1.19 1.28
CA ASN A 51 17.90 2.64 1.08
C ASN A 51 16.61 3.34 0.59
N HIS A 52 15.44 2.77 0.92
CA HIS A 52 14.13 3.33 0.63
C HIS A 52 13.60 4.21 1.77
N LEU A 53 14.19 4.10 2.96
CA LEU A 53 13.77 4.82 4.16
C LEU A 53 14.99 5.27 4.98
N SER A 54 15.23 6.58 5.03
CA SER A 54 16.28 7.18 5.87
C SER A 54 15.83 8.56 6.39
N ALA A 55 16.62 9.18 7.26
CA ALA A 55 16.35 10.51 7.78
C ALA A 55 16.28 11.57 6.68
N GLU A 56 17.07 11.39 5.61
CA GLU A 56 17.12 12.25 4.42
C GLU A 56 16.03 11.92 3.40
N ARG A 57 15.40 10.74 3.51
CA ARG A 57 14.38 10.23 2.59
C ARG A 57 13.14 9.69 3.34
N PRO A 58 12.40 10.54 4.08
CA PRO A 58 11.17 10.14 4.76
C PRO A 58 9.95 10.08 3.84
N ASP A 59 10.10 10.38 2.55
CA ASP A 59 8.99 10.52 1.59
C ASP A 59 8.14 9.25 1.49
N LEU A 60 8.77 8.07 1.46
CA LEU A 60 8.05 6.80 1.40
C LEU A 60 7.19 6.59 2.64
N LEU A 61 7.73 6.84 3.83
CA LEU A 61 6.98 6.71 5.08
C LEU A 61 5.79 7.68 5.11
N THR A 62 6.02 8.91 4.68
CA THR A 62 4.96 9.93 4.59
C THR A 62 3.86 9.47 3.64
N GLU A 63 4.22 9.01 2.44
CA GLU A 63 3.27 8.52 1.44
C GLU A 63 2.47 7.32 1.97
N LEU A 64 3.13 6.36 2.62
CA LEU A 64 2.50 5.21 3.24
C LEU A 64 1.46 5.63 4.29
N LEU A 65 1.83 6.52 5.22
CA LEU A 65 0.93 7.04 6.24
C LEU A 65 -0.24 7.83 5.64
N LEU A 66 -0.04 8.53 4.52
CA LEU A 66 -1.12 9.22 3.80
C LEU A 66 -2.10 8.22 3.18
N ILE A 67 -1.60 7.12 2.61
CA ILE A 67 -2.44 6.06 1.99
C ILE A 67 -3.33 5.42 3.06
N ILE A 68 -2.77 5.03 4.21
CA ILE A 68 -3.54 4.47 5.33
C ILE A 68 -4.23 5.53 6.21
N LYS A 69 -4.32 6.78 5.72
CA LYS A 69 -5.07 7.90 6.32
C LYS A 69 -4.65 8.27 7.76
N ARG A 70 -3.38 8.08 8.12
CA ARG A 70 -2.80 8.45 9.43
C ARG A 70 -2.35 9.91 9.50
N TYR A 71 -3.22 10.84 9.09
CA TYR A 71 -2.93 12.27 8.98
C TYR A 71 -2.47 12.91 10.31
N LYS A 72 -3.05 12.47 11.42
CA LYS A 72 -2.67 12.98 12.74
C LYS A 72 -1.23 12.60 13.11
N LEU A 73 -0.83 11.37 12.82
CA LEU A 73 0.52 10.88 13.08
C LEU A 73 1.58 11.64 12.25
N ILE A 74 1.25 11.94 10.98
CA ILE A 74 2.11 12.77 10.10
C ILE A 74 2.30 14.16 10.73
N SER A 75 1.21 14.78 11.18
CA SER A 75 1.22 16.12 11.79
C SER A 75 2.01 16.14 13.10
N ASP A 76 1.76 15.17 13.99
CA ASP A 76 2.39 15.07 15.30
C ASP A 76 3.91 14.85 15.19
N LEU A 77 4.34 14.10 14.17
CA LEU A 77 5.75 13.80 13.90
C LEU A 77 6.44 14.80 12.97
N LYS A 78 5.73 15.84 12.52
CA LYS A 78 6.22 16.87 11.60
C LYS A 78 6.84 16.29 10.32
N LEU A 79 6.27 15.20 9.82
CA LEU A 79 6.61 14.69 8.50
C LEU A 79 6.11 15.70 7.46
N SER A 80 6.96 16.06 6.50
CA SER A 80 6.60 16.99 5.42
C SER A 80 5.35 16.45 4.71
N ASP A 81 4.38 17.29 4.40
CA ASP A 81 3.07 16.92 3.84
C ASP A 81 3.12 16.45 2.35
N GLY A 82 4.30 16.06 1.86
CA GLY A 82 4.47 15.41 0.57
C GLY A 82 4.26 16.32 -0.65
N ALA A 83 4.14 17.63 -0.47
CA ALA A 83 3.85 18.58 -1.56
C ALA A 83 4.98 18.75 -2.60
N SER A 84 6.12 18.05 -2.50
CA SER A 84 7.30 18.31 -3.35
C SER A 84 7.90 17.13 -4.12
N THR A 85 7.29 15.95 -4.18
CA THR A 85 7.80 14.86 -5.04
C THR A 85 6.84 14.53 -6.17
N SER A 86 7.25 14.86 -7.40
CA SER A 86 6.51 14.67 -8.64
C SER A 86 6.28 13.19 -9.03
N SER A 87 6.75 12.24 -8.23
CA SER A 87 6.56 10.80 -8.47
C SER A 87 6.23 10.05 -7.18
N SER A 88 5.00 9.53 -7.14
CA SER A 88 4.53 8.50 -6.20
C SER A 88 5.52 7.33 -6.11
N LEU A 89 6.04 7.01 -4.92
CA LEU A 89 6.94 5.87 -4.70
C LEU A 89 6.18 4.55 -4.59
N VAL A 90 4.97 4.57 -4.02
CA VAL A 90 4.10 3.40 -3.98
C VAL A 90 3.39 3.26 -5.33
N SER A 91 3.39 2.04 -5.89
CA SER A 91 2.84 1.81 -7.22
C SER A 91 1.33 2.12 -7.26
N PRO A 92 0.81 2.73 -8.35
CA PRO A 92 -0.62 2.97 -8.49
C PRO A 92 -1.48 1.71 -8.38
N TYR A 93 -0.92 0.56 -8.78
CA TYR A 93 -1.59 -0.74 -8.68
C TYR A 93 -1.78 -1.17 -7.23
N ARG A 94 -0.75 -1.07 -6.37
CA ARG A 94 -0.88 -1.34 -4.93
C ARG A 94 -1.87 -0.41 -4.26
N LYS A 95 -1.87 0.87 -4.63
CA LYS A 95 -2.89 1.83 -4.17
C LYS A 95 -4.29 1.43 -4.57
N LEU A 96 -4.51 0.97 -5.81
CA LEU A 96 -5.82 0.49 -6.25
C LEU A 96 -6.28 -0.68 -5.39
N LEU A 97 -5.46 -1.72 -5.23
CA LEU A 97 -5.83 -2.92 -4.48
C LEU A 97 -6.14 -2.59 -3.01
N TYR A 98 -5.34 -1.74 -2.36
CA TYR A 98 -5.65 -1.26 -1.01
C TYR A 98 -6.97 -0.48 -0.96
N ASN A 99 -7.24 0.41 -1.93
CA ASN A 99 -8.51 1.13 -2.00
C ASN A 99 -9.73 0.22 -2.27
N LEU A 100 -9.51 -0.97 -2.85
CA LEU A 100 -10.56 -1.97 -3.03
C LEU A 100 -10.79 -2.74 -1.73
N SER A 101 -9.73 -3.14 -1.02
CA SER A 101 -9.85 -3.87 0.25
C SER A 101 -10.55 -3.06 1.33
N GLU A 102 -10.31 -1.74 1.38
CA GLU A 102 -10.95 -0.84 2.36
C GLU A 102 -12.49 -0.78 2.24
N GLU A 103 -13.04 -1.19 1.11
CA GLU A 103 -14.50 -1.18 0.84
C GLU A 103 -15.13 -2.57 0.94
N ILE A 104 -14.32 -3.59 1.24
CA ILE A 104 -14.77 -4.97 1.38
C ILE A 104 -14.81 -5.30 2.86
N THR A 105 -15.98 -5.68 3.34
CA THR A 105 -16.13 -6.16 4.71
C THR A 105 -15.58 -7.58 4.80
N GLU A 106 -14.62 -7.80 5.70
CA GLU A 106 -13.97 -9.11 5.89
C GLU A 106 -14.76 -10.04 6.83
N GLU A 107 -16.07 -9.80 6.99
CA GLU A 107 -16.94 -10.63 7.81
C GLU A 107 -16.93 -12.08 7.30
N ASN A 108 -16.41 -12.99 8.12
CA ASN A 108 -16.28 -14.42 7.86
C ASN A 108 -15.19 -14.81 6.83
N LEU A 109 -14.20 -13.96 6.57
CA LEU A 109 -13.02 -14.36 5.80
C LEU A 109 -11.94 -14.97 6.70
N GLU A 110 -11.39 -16.11 6.31
CA GLU A 110 -10.22 -16.72 6.98
C GLU A 110 -8.93 -15.92 6.75
N HIS A 111 -8.89 -15.16 5.65
CA HIS A 111 -7.77 -14.35 5.21
C HIS A 111 -8.22 -12.92 4.90
N SER A 112 -7.35 -11.95 5.13
CA SER A 112 -7.65 -10.57 4.73
C SER A 112 -7.75 -10.46 3.20
N THR A 113 -8.51 -9.47 2.73
CA THR A 113 -8.66 -9.19 1.30
C THR A 113 -7.30 -8.90 0.64
N LEU A 114 -6.39 -8.25 1.36
CA LEU A 114 -5.02 -8.00 0.89
C LEU A 114 -4.21 -9.29 0.72
N GLU A 115 -4.34 -10.23 1.66
CA GLU A 115 -3.72 -11.57 1.54
C GLU A 115 -4.29 -12.32 0.33
N VAL A 116 -5.61 -12.26 0.10
CA VAL A 116 -6.25 -12.86 -1.08
C VAL A 116 -5.73 -12.25 -2.38
N PHE A 117 -5.55 -10.92 -2.46
CA PHE A 117 -4.98 -10.28 -3.64
C PHE A 117 -3.53 -10.69 -3.90
N LEU A 118 -2.70 -10.82 -2.85
CA LEU A 118 -1.33 -11.33 -3.00
C LEU A 118 -1.32 -12.76 -3.53
N GLU A 119 -2.19 -13.63 -3.05
CA GLU A 119 -2.32 -15.00 -3.55
C GLU A 119 -2.81 -15.04 -5.00
N MET A 120 -3.79 -14.21 -5.37
CA MET A 120 -4.24 -14.09 -6.76
C MET A 120 -3.11 -13.64 -7.70
N GLU A 121 -2.27 -12.71 -7.25
CA GLU A 121 -1.11 -12.23 -8.00
C GLU A 121 -0.04 -13.32 -8.12
N HIS A 122 0.28 -14.02 -7.03
CA HIS A 122 1.20 -15.15 -7.02
C HIS A 122 0.73 -16.28 -7.95
N MET A 123 -0.58 -16.53 -8.03
CA MET A 123 -1.18 -17.47 -8.98
C MET A 123 -1.26 -16.95 -10.43
N GLY A 124 -0.76 -15.74 -10.71
CA GLY A 124 -0.78 -15.12 -12.03
C GLY A 124 -2.18 -14.74 -12.53
N ARG A 125 -3.15 -14.62 -11.62
CA ARG A 125 -4.56 -14.32 -11.95
C ARG A 125 -4.82 -12.83 -12.10
N ILE A 126 -4.08 -12.00 -11.36
CA ILE A 126 -4.17 -10.55 -11.41
C ILE A 126 -2.78 -9.92 -11.49
N SER A 127 -2.68 -8.75 -12.11
CA SER A 127 -1.48 -7.91 -12.14
C SER A 127 -1.85 -6.46 -12.43
N ASP A 128 -0.86 -5.57 -12.44
CA ASP A 128 -1.00 -4.17 -12.86
C ASP A 128 -1.55 -3.97 -14.28
N THR A 129 -1.41 -4.99 -15.13
CA THR A 129 -1.84 -5.02 -16.53
C THR A 129 -3.01 -5.97 -16.78
N ASN A 130 -3.36 -6.84 -15.83
CA ASN A 130 -4.45 -7.80 -15.94
C ASN A 130 -5.35 -7.76 -14.70
N LEU A 131 -6.50 -7.09 -14.83
CA LEU A 131 -7.50 -6.96 -13.76
C LEU A 131 -8.83 -7.67 -14.10
N LYS A 132 -8.88 -8.48 -15.17
CA LYS A 132 -10.13 -9.06 -15.70
C LYS A 132 -10.89 -9.87 -14.65
N LEU A 133 -10.17 -10.68 -13.87
CA LEU A 133 -10.79 -11.48 -12.82
C LEU A 133 -11.47 -10.60 -11.76
N LEU A 134 -10.80 -9.54 -11.31
CA LEU A 134 -11.38 -8.60 -10.33
C LEU A 134 -12.58 -7.86 -10.92
N GLU A 135 -12.53 -7.48 -12.18
CA GLU A 135 -13.69 -6.88 -12.86
C GLU A 135 -14.87 -7.84 -12.88
N GLU A 136 -14.68 -9.09 -13.28
CA GLU A 136 -15.75 -10.10 -13.32
C GLU A 136 -16.36 -10.38 -11.95
N ILE A 137 -15.54 -10.38 -10.90
CA ILE A 137 -16.00 -10.55 -9.51
C ILE A 137 -16.80 -9.32 -9.07
N PHE A 138 -16.24 -8.12 -9.21
CA PHE A 138 -16.87 -6.90 -8.70
C PHE A 138 -18.04 -6.42 -9.54
N ASP A 139 -18.12 -6.76 -10.83
CA ASP A 139 -19.31 -6.51 -11.64
C ASP A 139 -20.55 -7.19 -11.06
N LYS A 140 -20.38 -8.39 -10.48
CA LYS A 140 -21.46 -9.18 -9.90
C LYS A 140 -21.74 -8.84 -8.45
N VAL A 141 -20.69 -8.55 -7.67
CA VAL A 141 -20.78 -8.43 -6.21
C VAL A 141 -20.90 -6.96 -5.75
N CYS A 142 -20.12 -6.06 -6.34
CA CYS A 142 -20.11 -4.64 -5.94
C CYS A 142 -19.68 -3.74 -7.11
N PRO A 143 -20.64 -3.31 -7.98
CA PRO A 143 -20.34 -2.54 -9.19
C PRO A 143 -19.57 -1.23 -8.93
N MET A 144 -19.69 -0.65 -7.73
CA MET A 144 -18.91 0.55 -7.35
C MET A 144 -17.40 0.28 -7.31
N LEU A 145 -16.97 -0.93 -6.94
CA LEU A 145 -15.55 -1.32 -6.94
C LEU A 145 -15.04 -1.50 -8.37
N LYS A 146 -15.88 -2.00 -9.28
CA LYS A 146 -15.55 -2.05 -10.71
C LYS A 146 -15.28 -0.65 -11.27
N VAL A 147 -16.05 0.37 -10.90
CA VAL A 147 -15.82 1.76 -11.34
C VAL A 147 -14.43 2.26 -10.93
N LYS A 148 -13.91 1.85 -9.76
CA LYS A 148 -12.53 2.19 -9.35
C LYS A 148 -11.48 1.54 -10.27
N ILE A 149 -11.70 0.30 -10.69
CA ILE A 149 -10.84 -0.41 -11.66
C ILE A 149 -10.89 0.26 -13.04
N ASP A 150 -12.09 0.61 -13.52
CA ASP A 150 -12.28 1.28 -14.81
C ASP A 150 -11.51 2.62 -14.84
N ARG A 151 -11.62 3.42 -13.76
CA ARG A 151 -10.87 4.68 -13.61
C ARG A 151 -9.36 4.46 -13.60
N PHE A 152 -8.87 3.44 -12.91
CA PHE A 152 -7.45 3.10 -12.89
C PHE A 152 -6.94 2.79 -14.30
N LYS A 153 -7.65 1.95 -15.07
CA LYS A 153 -7.29 1.62 -16.45
C LYS A 153 -7.28 2.84 -17.36
N ALA A 154 -8.26 3.73 -17.24
CA ALA A 154 -8.30 4.97 -18.01
C ALA A 154 -7.07 5.87 -17.74
N LEU A 155 -6.59 5.93 -16.50
CA LEU A 155 -5.39 6.68 -16.13
C LEU A 155 -4.08 5.99 -16.57
N GLN A 156 -4.08 4.66 -16.69
CA GLN A 156 -2.94 3.90 -17.24
C GLN A 156 -2.83 4.10 -18.76
N GLY A 157 -3.96 4.07 -19.49
CA GLY A 157 -3.98 4.32 -20.94
C GLY A 157 -3.38 5.68 -21.31
N LYS A 158 -3.78 6.74 -20.60
CA LYS A 158 -3.25 8.10 -20.82
C LYS A 158 -1.74 8.25 -20.59
N ARG A 159 -1.13 7.40 -19.76
CA ARG A 159 0.32 7.41 -19.50
C ARG A 159 1.14 6.66 -20.54
N ARG A 160 0.52 5.81 -21.37
CA ARG A 160 1.20 5.07 -22.44
C ARG A 160 1.18 5.80 -23.78
N GLU A 161 0.36 6.85 -23.90
CA GLU A 161 0.20 7.70 -25.09
C GLU A 161 1.06 8.98 -25.03
N GLN A 162 1.90 9.13 -24.00
CA GLN A 162 2.87 10.22 -23.82
C GLN A 162 4.29 9.66 -23.87
#